data_AF-A0A090WV95-F1
#
_entry.id   AF-A0A090WV95-F1
#
_cell.length_a   1.000
_cell.length_b   1.000
_cell.length_c   1.000
_cell.angle_alpha   90.00
_cell.angle_beta   90.00
_cell.angle_gamma   90.00
#
_symmetry.space_group_name_H-M   'P 1'
#
loop_
_entity.id
_entity.type
_entity.pdbx_description
1 polymer ?
#
loop_
_entity_poly.entity_id
_entity_poly.type
_entity_poly.pdbx_seq_one_letter_code
_entity_poly.pdbx_strand_id
1 'polypeptide(L)' 'MAQIIKPPYFDSVVNAGEKRLLDFLQIKLPDNYFLIPNVEIASTNPRNNRTQFWEYDLIVVAPPRSV' A
#
# COMPACT_ATOMS: atom_id res chain seq x y z
N MET A 1 0.91 -16.73 1.43
CA MET A 1 1.75 -15.52 1.28
C MET A 1 0.83 -14.39 0.91
N ALA A 2 1.03 -13.21 1.49
CA ALA A 2 0.17 -12.05 1.21
C ALA A 2 0.09 -11.75 -0.29
N GLN A 3 -1.05 -11.23 -0.71
CA GLN A 3 -1.34 -10.95 -2.10
C GLN A 3 -0.90 -9.53 -2.45
N ILE A 4 -0.14 -9.37 -3.53
CA ILE A 4 0.30 -8.05 -4.01
C ILE A 4 -0.73 -7.54 -5.02
N ILE A 5 -1.31 -6.38 -4.75
CA ILE A 5 -2.22 -5.68 -5.66
C ILE A 5 -1.46 -4.46 -6.21
N LYS A 6 -1.21 -4.45 -7.51
CA LYS A 6 -0.56 -3.32 -8.17
C LYS A 6 -1.61 -2.31 -8.64
N PRO A 7 -1.47 -1.02 -8.32
CA PRO A 7 -2.34 0.02 -8.86
C PRO A 7 -2.26 0.09 -10.40
N PRO A 8 -3.32 0.53 -11.10
CA PRO A 8 -3.38 0.56 -12.57
C PRO A 8 -2.33 1.47 -13.25
N TYR A 9 -1.84 2.50 -12.55
CA TYR A 9 -0.89 3.50 -13.07
C TYR A 9 0.56 3.23 -12.63
N PHE A 10 0.85 1.99 -12.26
CA PHE A 10 2.13 1.61 -11.69
C PHE A 10 3.18 1.33 -12.77
N ASP A 11 3.88 2.39 -13.19
CA ASP A 11 5.08 2.34 -14.06
C ASP A 11 6.37 2.79 -13.32
N SER A 12 6.26 3.12 -12.03
CA SER A 12 7.38 3.65 -11.25
C SER A 12 8.32 2.55 -10.73
N VAL A 13 9.62 2.83 -10.85
CA VAL A 13 10.71 1.98 -10.40
C VAL A 13 10.68 1.89 -8.87
N VAL A 14 10.31 0.73 -8.33
CA VAL A 14 10.38 0.44 -6.89
C VAL A 14 11.82 0.58 -6.42
N ASN A 15 12.06 1.40 -5.39
CA ASN A 15 13.38 1.49 -4.78
C ASN A 15 13.77 0.13 -4.15
N ALA A 16 15.07 -0.18 -4.10
CA ALA A 16 15.59 -1.39 -3.47
C ALA A 16 15.09 -1.57 -2.01
N GLY A 17 14.89 -0.46 -1.27
CA GLY A 17 14.33 -0.48 0.09
C GLY A 17 12.88 -0.96 0.14
N GLU A 18 12.01 -0.37 -0.68
CA GLU A 18 10.60 -0.78 -0.81
C GLU A 18 10.46 -2.21 -1.27
N LYS A 19 11.29 -2.62 -2.25
CA LYS A 19 11.29 -4.00 -2.74
C LYS A 19 11.63 -4.98 -1.62
N ARG A 20 12.65 -4.66 -0.81
CA ARG A 20 13.03 -5.49 0.33
C ARG A 20 11.90 -5.61 1.36
N LEU A 21 11.19 -4.52 1.64
CA LEU A 21 10.04 -4.52 2.55
C LEU A 21 8.89 -5.36 1.98
N LEU A 22 8.57 -5.19 0.71
CA LEU A 22 7.52 -5.91 0.00
C LEU A 22 7.80 -7.42 -0.01
N ASP A 23 9.02 -7.82 -0.41
CA ASP A 23 9.46 -9.23 -0.44
C ASP A 23 9.39 -9.85 0.96
N PHE A 24 9.82 -9.12 1.99
CA PHE A 24 9.75 -9.57 3.38
C PHE A 24 8.30 -9.80 3.84
N LEU A 25 7.41 -8.83 3.62
CA LEU A 25 6.03 -8.91 4.06
C LEU A 25 5.22 -9.95 3.29
N GLN A 26 5.49 -10.13 2.00
CA GLN A 26 4.85 -11.16 1.18
C GLN A 26 5.07 -12.56 1.78
N ILE A 27 6.29 -12.83 2.24
CA ILE A 27 6.66 -14.11 2.87
C ILE A 27 6.08 -14.21 4.28
N LYS A 28 6.11 -13.13 5.06
CA LYS A 28 5.77 -13.15 6.48
C LYS A 28 4.28 -13.08 6.79
N LEU A 29 3.47 -12.55 5.88
CA LEU A 29 2.04 -12.43 6.07
C LEU A 29 1.27 -13.58 5.40
N PRO A 30 0.17 -14.05 6.02
CA PRO A 30 -0.73 -15.02 5.41
C PRO A 30 -1.39 -14.48 4.13
N ASP A 31 -1.99 -15.37 3.35
CA ASP A 31 -2.63 -15.08 2.06
C ASP A 31 -3.93 -14.26 2.12
N ASN A 32 -4.43 -14.00 3.33
CA ASN A 32 -5.58 -13.13 3.58
C ASN A 32 -5.18 -11.66 3.88
N TYR A 33 -3.90 -11.32 3.74
CA TYR A 33 -3.41 -9.93 3.75
C TYR A 33 -3.19 -9.45 2.31
N PHE A 34 -3.42 -8.16 2.08
CA PHE A 34 -3.08 -7.50 0.82
C PHE A 34 -1.96 -6.47 1.02
N LEU A 35 -1.06 -6.42 0.05
CA LEU A 35 0.06 -5.48 -0.03
C LEU A 35 -0.15 -4.60 -1.27
N ILE A 36 -0.29 -3.30 -1.06
CA ILE A 36 -0.52 -2.32 -2.13
C ILE A 36 0.63 -1.32 -2.10
N PRO A 37 1.69 -1.52 -2.91
CA PRO A 37 2.84 -0.63 -2.93
C PRO A 37 2.53 0.66 -3.69
N ASN A 38 3.26 1.74 -3.36
CA ASN A 38 3.30 3.00 -4.12
C ASN A 38 1.91 3.56 -4.44
N VAL A 39 1.14 3.85 -3.38
CA VAL A 39 -0.22 4.37 -3.50
C VAL A 39 -0.22 5.87 -3.27
N GLU A 40 -0.87 6.59 -4.17
CA GLU A 40 -1.17 8.00 -4.00
C GLU A 40 -2.65 8.18 -3.66
N ILE A 41 -2.96 8.74 -2.49
CA ILE A 41 -4.35 8.94 -2.03
C ILE A 41 -4.63 10.42 -1.84
N ALA A 42 -5.70 10.90 -2.47
CA ALA A 42 -6.21 12.25 -2.27
C ALA A 42 -6.81 12.38 -0.86
N SER A 43 -6.34 13.37 -0.11
CA SER A 43 -6.91 13.81 1.16
C SER A 43 -7.34 15.26 1.03
N THR A 44 -8.63 15.51 1.20
CA THR A 44 -9.18 16.87 1.17
C THR A 44 -9.31 17.38 2.59
N ASN A 45 -8.62 18.46 2.89
CA ASN A 45 -8.71 19.08 4.21
C ASN A 45 -10.08 19.77 4.35
N PRO A 46 -10.94 19.32 5.29
CA PRO A 46 -12.30 19.85 5.41
C PRO A 46 -12.35 21.28 5.93
N ARG A 47 -11.24 21.83 6.46
CA ARG A 47 -11.18 23.19 7.01
C ARG A 47 -10.94 24.26 5.93
N ASN A 48 -10.34 23.89 4.80
CA ASN A 48 -9.98 24.83 3.74
C ASN A 48 -10.28 24.31 2.32
N ASN A 49 -10.91 23.14 2.20
CA ASN A 49 -11.28 22.48 0.94
C ASN A 49 -10.10 22.29 -0.04
N ARG A 50 -8.86 22.28 0.46
CA ARG A 50 -7.69 22.00 -0.38
C ARG A 50 -7.43 20.50 -0.39
N THR A 51 -7.36 19.93 -1.58
CA THR A 51 -6.94 18.54 -1.80
C THR A 51 -5.42 18.47 -1.86
N GLN A 52 -4.85 17.52 -1.12
CA GLN A 52 -3.45 17.15 -1.16
C GLN A 52 -3.37 15.65 -1.47
N PHE A 53 -2.33 15.24 -2.19
CA PHE A 53 -2.08 13.84 -2.43
C PHE A 53 -1.00 13.35 -1.49
N TRP A 54 -1.27 12.22 -0.84
CA TRP A 54 -0.35 11.57 0.08
C TRP A 54 0.23 10.36 -0.63
N GLU A 55 1.55 10.31 -0.70
CA GLU A 55 2.31 9.18 -1.21
C GLU A 55 2.58 8.20 -0.08
N TYR A 56 2.26 6.93 -0.33
CA TYR A 56 2.52 5.82 0.57
C TYR A 56 3.37 4.78 -0.14
N ASP A 57 4.57 4.53 0.40
CA ASP A 57 5.46 3.47 -0.08
C ASP A 57 4.76 2.10 -0.12
N LEU A 58 3.95 1.80 0.90
CA LEU A 58 3.21 0.55 1.03
C LEU A 58 1.99 0.67 1.96
N ILE A 59 0.84 0.18 1.51
CA ILE A 59 -0.36 -0.05 2.33
C ILE A 59 -0.52 -1.55 2.57
N VAL A 60 -0.74 -1.92 3.83
CA VAL A 60 -1.03 -3.30 4.26
C VAL A 60 -2.49 -3.38 4.68
N VAL A 61 -3.28 -4.22 4.01
CA VAL A 61 -4.67 -4.50 4.38
C VAL A 61 -4.73 -5.81 5.14
N ALA A 62 -5.12 -5.73 6.41
CA ALA A 62 -5.31 -6.89 7.27
C ALA A 62 -6.73 -7.46 7.11
N PRO A 63 -6.89 -8.79 7.29
CA PRO A 63 -8.21 -9.40 7.34
C PRO A 63 -9.01 -8.89 8.56
N PRO A 64 -10.35 -8.90 8.51
CA PRO A 64 -11.17 -8.67 9.68
C PRO A 64 -10.80 -9.66 10.80
N ARG A 65 -10.79 -9.20 12.05
CA ARG A 65 -10.62 -10.10 13.20
C ARG A 65 -11.86 -10.98 13.30
N SER A 66 -11.69 -12.30 13.28
CA SER A 66 -12.78 -13.22 13.62
C SER A 66 -13.20 -12.95 15.06
N VAL A 67 -14.47 -12.59 15.23
CA VAL A 67 -15.15 -12.43 16.53
C VAL A 67 -15.53 -13.81 17.06
#